data_AF-A0A6M1THI0-F1
#
_entry.id   AF-A0A6M1THI0-F1
#
_cell.length_a   1.000
_cell.length_b   1.000
_cell.length_c   1.000
_cell.angle_alpha   90.00
_cell.angle_beta   90.00
_cell.angle_gamma   90.00
#
_symmetry.space_group_name_H-M   'P 1'
#
loop_
_entity.id
_entity.type
_entity.pdbx_description
1 polymer ?
#
loop_
_entity_poly.entity_id
_entity_poly.type
_entity_poly.pdbx_seq_one_letter_code
_entity_poly.pdbx_strand_id
1 'polypeptide(L)'
;MKKKKDKDRLGNQFRRISADLKLYIEKRIELMMLNTGEYLSGWIAASLHRGVGALLILGGVCFLLFALAIYLGDLLGSDSLGYVLVSLPLLLTGLLFVYLKPDGLFKRLQQMFEAEVIKAISQNGELPQKKLDTTESARSKTQKDD
;
A
#
# COMPACT_ATOMS: atom_id res chain seq x y z
N MET A 1 -63.63 -17.69 11.37
CA MET A 1 -63.09 -17.62 9.98
C MET A 1 -62.27 -16.36 9.66
N LYS A 2 -62.06 -15.38 10.55
CA LYS A 2 -61.38 -14.10 10.21
C LYS A 2 -59.86 -14.16 10.01
N LYS A 3 -59.14 -15.11 10.61
CA LYS A 3 -57.65 -15.17 10.54
C LYS A 3 -57.05 -15.55 9.17
N LYS A 4 -57.81 -16.17 8.25
CA LYS A 4 -57.28 -16.51 6.91
C LYS A 4 -57.13 -15.28 6.01
N LYS A 5 -58.08 -14.35 6.06
CA LYS A 5 -58.19 -13.22 5.12
C LYS A 5 -57.02 -12.21 5.23
N ASP A 6 -56.46 -12.02 6.42
CA ASP A 6 -55.32 -11.11 6.61
C ASP A 6 -53.99 -11.71 6.15
N LYS A 7 -53.81 -13.03 6.30
CA LYS A 7 -52.59 -13.72 5.85
C LYS A 7 -52.44 -13.65 4.32
N ASP A 8 -53.55 -13.73 3.60
CA ASP A 8 -53.59 -13.69 2.14
C ASP A 8 -53.31 -12.27 1.59
N ARG A 9 -53.72 -11.21 2.30
CA ARG A 9 -53.42 -9.81 1.92
C ARG A 9 -51.95 -9.45 2.13
N LEU A 10 -51.36 -9.91 3.23
CA LEU A 10 -49.94 -9.68 3.52
C LEU A 10 -49.04 -10.43 2.52
N GLY A 11 -49.39 -11.67 2.17
CA GLY A 11 -48.66 -12.45 1.16
C GLY A 11 -48.68 -11.81 -0.23
N ASN A 12 -49.81 -11.23 -0.64
CA ASN A 12 -49.92 -10.58 -1.95
C ASN A 12 -49.18 -9.23 -2.02
N GLN A 13 -49.15 -8.46 -0.94
CA GLN A 13 -48.34 -7.23 -0.86
C GLN A 13 -46.84 -7.56 -0.85
N PHE A 14 -46.42 -8.58 -0.11
CA PHE A 14 -45.03 -9.02 -0.08
C PHE A 14 -44.55 -9.52 -1.45
N ARG A 15 -45.42 -10.22 -2.20
CA ARG A 15 -45.12 -10.65 -3.58
C ARG A 15 -44.94 -9.47 -4.53
N ARG A 16 -45.76 -8.43 -4.44
CA ARG A 16 -45.59 -7.21 -5.27
C ARG A 16 -44.30 -6.47 -4.95
N ILE A 17 -44.02 -6.27 -3.66
CA ILE A 17 -42.79 -5.62 -3.20
C ILE A 17 -41.54 -6.43 -3.63
N SER A 18 -41.60 -7.76 -3.51
CA SER A 18 -40.49 -8.63 -3.96
C SER A 18 -40.27 -8.59 -5.48
N ALA A 19 -41.34 -8.41 -6.27
CA ALA A 19 -41.24 -8.32 -7.72
C ALA A 19 -40.59 -6.99 -8.14
N ASP A 20 -40.96 -5.89 -7.49
CA ASP A 20 -40.36 -4.57 -7.76
C ASP A 20 -38.91 -4.50 -7.28
N LEU A 21 -38.57 -5.12 -6.14
CA LEU A 21 -37.18 -5.25 -5.68
C LEU A 21 -36.34 -6.07 -6.66
N LYS A 22 -36.89 -7.15 -7.21
CA LYS A 22 -36.19 -7.98 -8.20
C LYS A 22 -35.85 -7.17 -9.44
N LEU A 23 -36.78 -6.36 -9.94
CA LEU A 23 -36.57 -5.49 -11.11
C LEU A 23 -35.50 -4.42 -10.83
N TYR A 24 -35.49 -3.87 -9.61
CA TYR A 24 -34.49 -2.87 -9.19
C TYR A 24 -33.09 -3.48 -9.05
N ILE A 25 -33.00 -4.69 -8.48
CA ILE A 25 -31.75 -5.44 -8.33
C ILE A 25 -31.20 -5.84 -9.70
N GLU A 26 -32.05 -6.28 -10.62
CA GLU A 26 -31.67 -6.64 -11.99
C GLU A 26 -31.07 -5.44 -12.74
N LYS A 27 -31.71 -4.26 -12.66
CA LYS A 27 -31.16 -3.02 -13.24
C LYS A 27 -29.87 -2.54 -12.57
N ARG A 28 -29.72 -2.73 -11.26
CA ARG A 28 -28.49 -2.39 -10.52
C ARG A 28 -27.34 -3.36 -10.84
N ILE A 29 -27.63 -4.65 -11.03
CA ILE A 29 -26.65 -5.67 -11.41
C ILE A 29 -26.12 -5.40 -12.82
N GLU A 30 -26.98 -5.02 -13.77
CA GLU A 30 -26.59 -4.66 -15.14
C GLU A 30 -25.56 -3.50 -15.15
N LEU A 31 -25.76 -2.49 -14.29
CA LEU A 31 -24.82 -1.38 -14.10
C LEU A 31 -23.57 -1.76 -13.27
N MET A 32 -23.72 -2.65 -12.28
CA MET A 32 -22.62 -3.12 -11.44
C MET A 32 -21.69 -4.06 -12.20
N MET A 33 -22.20 -4.85 -13.14
CA MET A 33 -21.41 -5.80 -13.93
C MET A 33 -20.45 -5.08 -14.89
N LEU A 34 -20.84 -3.91 -15.41
CA LEU A 34 -19.97 -3.07 -16.24
C LEU A 34 -18.85 -2.40 -15.41
N ASN A 35 -19.19 -1.90 -14.22
CA ASN A 35 -18.25 -1.18 -13.36
C ASN A 35 -17.38 -2.10 -12.47
N THR A 36 -17.67 -3.40 -12.38
CA THR A 36 -16.88 -4.32 -11.53
C THR A 36 -15.73 -4.97 -12.32
N GLY A 37 -15.90 -5.18 -13.63
CA GLY A 37 -14.90 -5.80 -14.51
C GLY A 37 -13.63 -4.96 -14.72
N GLU A 38 -13.77 -3.64 -14.90
CA GLU A 38 -12.63 -2.73 -15.11
C GLU A 38 -11.78 -2.55 -13.83
N TYR A 39 -12.44 -2.46 -12.67
CA TYR A 39 -11.73 -2.24 -11.41
C TYR A 39 -11.05 -3.51 -10.93
N LEU A 40 -11.69 -4.68 -11.06
CA LEU A 40 -11.02 -5.96 -10.76
C LEU A 40 -9.86 -6.23 -11.73
N SER A 41 -10.05 -6.02 -13.03
CA SER A 41 -8.97 -6.23 -14.01
C SER A 41 -7.79 -5.27 -13.78
N GLY A 42 -8.06 -3.99 -13.49
CA GLY A 42 -7.01 -3.01 -13.20
C GLY A 42 -6.27 -3.31 -11.90
N TRP A 43 -6.97 -3.70 -10.84
CA TRP A 43 -6.34 -4.01 -9.54
C TRP A 43 -5.55 -5.32 -9.56
N ILE A 44 -6.06 -6.35 -10.24
CA ILE A 44 -5.37 -7.63 -10.41
C ILE A 44 -4.14 -7.42 -11.29
N ALA A 45 -4.24 -6.70 -12.41
CA ALA A 45 -3.09 -6.43 -13.27
C ALA A 45 -2.00 -5.60 -12.55
N ALA A 46 -2.39 -4.57 -11.80
CA ALA A 46 -1.46 -3.73 -11.06
C ALA A 46 -0.78 -4.47 -9.88
N SER A 47 -1.56 -5.26 -9.12
CA SER A 47 -1.02 -6.07 -8.01
C SER A 47 -0.18 -7.24 -8.50
N LEU A 48 -0.55 -7.87 -9.61
CA LEU A 48 0.18 -9.02 -10.14
C LEU A 48 1.55 -8.60 -10.68
N HIS A 49 1.64 -7.48 -11.40
CA HIS A 49 2.93 -7.03 -11.93
C HIS A 49 3.92 -6.67 -10.81
N ARG A 50 3.47 -5.96 -9.77
CA ARG A 50 4.35 -5.57 -8.66
C ARG A 50 4.59 -6.69 -7.66
N GLY A 51 3.57 -7.52 -7.42
CA GLY A 51 3.63 -8.66 -6.52
C GLY A 51 4.52 -9.77 -7.05
N VAL A 52 4.39 -10.14 -8.33
CA VAL A 52 5.19 -11.23 -8.92
C VAL A 52 6.67 -10.89 -8.94
N GLY A 53 7.05 -9.66 -9.30
CA GLY A 53 8.44 -9.22 -9.26
C GLY A 53 9.03 -9.27 -7.85
N ALA A 54 8.29 -8.76 -6.85
CA ALA A 54 8.71 -8.81 -5.45
C ALA A 54 8.82 -10.26 -4.93
N LEU A 55 7.87 -11.12 -5.30
CA LEU A 55 7.87 -12.53 -4.91
C LEU A 55 9.04 -13.29 -5.55
N LEU A 56 9.38 -12.98 -6.80
CA LEU A 56 10.49 -13.60 -7.52
C LEU A 56 11.84 -13.19 -6.93
N ILE A 57 12.02 -11.91 -6.60
CA ILE A 57 13.24 -11.44 -5.93
C ILE A 57 13.33 -12.03 -4.52
N LEU A 58 12.25 -11.98 -3.74
CA LEU A 58 12.23 -12.54 -2.39
C LEU A 58 12.50 -14.05 -2.43
N GLY A 59 11.82 -14.77 -3.30
CA GLY A 59 12.02 -16.21 -3.51
C GLY A 59 13.44 -16.53 -3.97
N GLY A 60 13.99 -15.75 -4.90
CA GLY A 60 15.36 -15.91 -5.39
C GLY A 60 16.41 -15.68 -4.30
N VAL A 61 16.27 -14.63 -3.50
CA VAL A 61 17.17 -14.34 -2.38
C VAL A 61 17.07 -15.44 -1.32
N CYS A 62 15.85 -15.86 -0.95
CA CYS A 62 15.64 -16.97 -0.02
C CYS A 62 16.28 -18.27 -0.54
N PHE A 63 16.09 -18.58 -1.82
CA PHE A 63 16.67 -19.76 -2.45
C PHE A 63 18.20 -19.72 -2.45
N LEU A 64 18.78 -18.55 -2.74
CA LEU A 64 20.23 -18.36 -2.73
C LEU A 64 20.83 -18.54 -1.33
N LEU A 65 20.17 -18.03 -0.29
CA LEU A 65 20.58 -18.27 1.11
C LEU A 65 20.49 -19.74 1.48
N PHE A 66 19.45 -20.45 1.00
CA PHE A 66 19.29 -21.88 1.24
C PHE A 66 20.39 -22.69 0.55
N ALA A 67 20.70 -22.38 -0.71
CA ALA A 67 21.79 -22.99 -1.44
C ALA A 67 23.14 -22.75 -0.74
N LEU A 68 23.36 -21.53 -0.24
CA LEU A 68 24.56 -21.19 0.52
C LEU A 68 24.65 -21.99 1.82
N ALA A 69 23.54 -22.16 2.54
CA ALA A 69 23.51 -22.96 3.76
C ALA A 69 23.84 -24.42 3.49
N ILE A 70 23.31 -25.00 2.42
CA ILE A 70 23.62 -26.39 2.01
C ILE A 70 25.09 -26.50 1.61
N TYR A 71 25.62 -25.56 0.82
CA TYR A 71 27.03 -25.54 0.41
C TYR A 71 27.98 -25.45 1.60
N LEU A 72 27.68 -24.59 2.58
CA LEU A 72 28.45 -24.49 3.82
C LEU A 72 28.30 -25.75 4.68
N GLY A 73 27.13 -26.38 4.67
CA GLY A 73 26.86 -27.63 5.40
C GLY A 73 27.70 -28.79 4.86
N ASP A 74 27.76 -28.93 3.54
CA ASP A 74 28.58 -29.95 2.85
C ASP A 74 30.08 -29.74 3.13
N LEU A 75 30.54 -28.48 3.13
CA LEU A 75 31.93 -28.15 3.43
C LEU A 75 32.32 -28.42 4.90
N LEU A 76 31.39 -28.23 5.83
CA LEU A 76 31.60 -28.49 7.27
C LEU A 76 31.32 -29.96 7.66
N GLY A 77 30.85 -30.79 6.72
CA GLY A 77 30.50 -32.20 6.97
C GLY A 77 29.24 -32.38 7.83
N SER A 78 28.43 -31.34 7.98
CA SER A 78 27.11 -31.46 8.62
C SER A 78 26.15 -30.39 8.13
N ASP A 79 24.97 -30.83 7.69
CA ASP A 79 23.93 -29.95 7.15
C ASP A 79 23.51 -28.88 8.17
N SER A 80 23.40 -29.25 9.45
CA SER A 80 22.94 -28.36 10.51
C SER A 80 23.90 -27.18 10.75
N LEU A 81 25.21 -27.38 10.65
CA LEU A 81 26.18 -26.30 10.84
C LEU A 81 26.08 -25.26 9.72
N GLY A 82 25.80 -25.68 8.49
CA GLY A 82 25.60 -24.77 7.36
C GLY A 82 24.44 -23.78 7.59
N TYR A 83 23.31 -24.28 8.09
CA TYR A 83 22.16 -23.42 8.43
C TYR A 83 22.43 -22.52 9.64
N VAL A 84 23.12 -23.00 10.68
CA VAL A 84 23.48 -22.15 11.82
C VAL A 84 24.41 -21.02 11.38
N LEU A 85 25.39 -21.33 10.54
CA LEU A 85 26.38 -20.36 10.09
C LEU A 85 25.78 -19.27 9.19
N VAL A 86 24.80 -19.61 8.35
CA VAL A 86 24.09 -18.63 7.51
C VAL A 86 23.02 -17.86 8.31
N SER A 87 22.30 -18.52 9.21
CA SER A 87 21.22 -17.88 9.98
C SER A 87 21.73 -16.92 11.05
N LEU A 88 22.90 -17.16 11.65
CA LEU A 88 23.46 -16.29 12.69
C LEU A 88 23.66 -14.83 12.23
N PRO A 89 24.40 -14.54 11.13
CA PRO A 89 24.54 -13.17 10.62
C PRO A 89 23.22 -12.62 10.06
N LEU A 90 22.36 -13.46 9.49
CA LEU A 90 21.05 -13.05 9.00
C LEU A 90 20.15 -12.59 10.16
N LEU A 91 20.16 -13.32 11.28
CA LEU A 91 19.41 -13.00 12.49
C LEU A 91 19.96 -11.73 13.14
N LEU A 92 21.28 -11.58 13.24
CA LEU A 92 21.92 -10.34 13.72
C LEU A 92 21.48 -9.14 12.88
N THR A 93 21.50 -9.26 11.56
CA THR A 93 21.08 -8.20 10.64
C THR A 93 19.59 -7.90 10.77
N GLY A 94 18.75 -8.93 10.87
CA GLY A 94 17.31 -8.79 11.07
C GLY A 94 16.96 -8.14 12.41
N LEU A 95 17.62 -8.57 13.49
CA LEU A 95 17.48 -8.00 14.83
C LEU A 95 17.93 -6.55 14.84
N LEU A 96 19.07 -6.24 14.23
CA LEU A 96 19.58 -4.89 14.07
C LEU A 96 18.57 -4.03 13.30
N PHE A 97 18.04 -4.52 12.18
CA PHE A 97 17.05 -3.81 11.38
C PHE A 97 15.76 -3.50 12.16
N VAL A 98 15.27 -4.47 12.94
CA VAL A 98 14.09 -4.29 13.81
C VAL A 98 14.39 -3.31 14.95
N TYR A 99 15.56 -3.42 15.57
CA TYR A 99 15.97 -2.58 16.70
C TYR A 99 16.22 -1.13 16.27
N LEU A 100 16.75 -0.89 15.07
CA LEU A 100 17.09 0.45 14.59
C LEU A 100 15.88 1.32 14.20
N LYS A 101 14.64 0.83 14.34
CA LYS A 101 13.40 1.48 13.89
C LYS A 101 13.50 1.94 12.42
N PRO A 102 12.97 1.18 11.45
CA PRO A 102 13.12 1.47 10.02
C PRO A 102 12.61 2.88 9.62
N ASP A 103 11.66 3.43 10.39
CA ASP A 103 11.17 4.81 10.20
C ASP A 103 12.26 5.87 10.31
N GLY A 104 13.27 5.65 11.16
CA GLY A 104 14.39 6.59 11.35
C GLY A 104 15.38 6.57 10.18
N LEU A 105 15.64 5.39 9.63
CA LEU A 105 16.54 5.21 8.49
C LEU A 105 15.89 5.69 7.19
N PHE A 106 14.65 5.29 6.94
CA PHE A 106 13.95 5.66 5.70
C PHE A 106 13.76 7.17 5.57
N LYS A 107 13.43 7.87 6.67
CA LYS A 107 13.34 9.34 6.69
C LYS A 107 14.67 10.01 6.34
N ARG A 108 15.80 9.48 6.83
CA ARG A 108 17.13 10.01 6.52
C ARG A 108 17.51 9.75 5.06
N LEU A 109 17.21 8.57 4.52
CA LEU A 109 17.41 8.26 3.11
C LEU A 109 16.55 9.16 2.19
N GLN A 110 15.28 9.38 2.53
CA GLN A 110 14.40 10.29 1.78
C GLN A 110 14.92 11.72 1.80
N GLN A 111 15.38 12.22 2.95
CA GLN A 111 15.94 13.57 3.05
C GLN A 111 17.21 13.75 2.21
N MET A 112 18.08 12.74 2.14
CA MET A 112 19.27 12.79 1.28
C MET A 112 18.88 12.76 -0.20
N PHE A 113 17.96 11.88 -0.58
CA PHE A 113 17.49 11.78 -1.96
C PHE A 113 16.79 13.06 -2.42
N GLU A 114 15.92 13.63 -1.58
CA GLU A 114 15.23 14.89 -1.85
C GLU A 114 16.21 16.05 -1.95
N ALA A 115 17.18 16.16 -1.04
CA ALA A 115 18.21 17.19 -1.10
C ALA A 115 19.08 17.06 -2.36
N GLU A 116 19.41 15.84 -2.77
CA GLU A 116 20.22 15.58 -3.96
C GLU A 116 19.45 15.83 -5.26
N VAL A 117 18.16 15.50 -5.31
CA VAL A 117 17.26 15.84 -6.41
C VAL A 117 17.02 17.34 -6.49
N ILE A 118 16.74 18.02 -5.38
CA ILE A 118 16.60 19.49 -5.33
C ILE A 118 17.90 20.16 -5.79
N LYS A 119 19.05 19.66 -5.33
CA LYS A 119 20.36 20.16 -5.74
C LYS A 119 20.61 19.93 -7.23
N ALA A 120 20.29 18.75 -7.77
CA ALA A 120 20.44 18.46 -9.20
C ALA A 120 19.50 19.32 -10.07
N ILE A 121 18.28 19.59 -9.61
CA ILE A 121 17.33 20.49 -10.29
C ILE A 121 17.83 21.94 -10.21
N SER A 122 18.29 22.39 -9.03
CA SER A 122 18.76 23.76 -8.80
C SER A 122 20.11 24.05 -9.45
N GLN A 123 20.98 23.04 -9.62
CA GLN A 123 22.25 23.14 -10.33
C GLN A 123 22.05 23.23 -11.85
N ASN A 124 20.88 22.81 -12.36
CA ASN A 124 20.61 22.68 -13.80
C ASN A 124 19.52 23.66 -14.32
N GLY A 125 18.97 24.54 -13.48
CA GLY A 125 17.94 25.50 -13.89
C GLY A 125 17.72 26.65 -12.91
N GLU A 126 17.89 27.88 -13.39
CA GLU A 126 17.45 29.08 -12.71
C GLU A 126 15.91 29.08 -12.55
N LEU A 127 15.42 29.16 -11.29
CA LEU A 127 14.12 29.64 -10.76
C LEU A 127 12.78 29.18 -11.41
N PRO A 128 11.78 28.90 -10.56
CA PRO A 128 10.80 29.96 -10.33
C PRO A 128 10.48 30.20 -8.84
N GLN A 129 10.40 31.49 -8.53
CA GLN A 129 9.79 32.08 -7.34
C GLN A 129 8.42 31.45 -7.02
N LYS A 130 8.22 31.05 -5.77
CA LYS A 130 6.91 31.11 -5.12
C LYS A 130 7.04 31.94 -3.85
N LYS A 131 6.94 33.27 -4.02
CA LYS A 131 6.35 34.14 -2.99
C LYS A 131 4.96 33.57 -2.70
N LEU A 132 4.74 33.04 -1.50
CA LEU A 132 3.41 33.03 -0.90
C LEU A 132 3.56 33.43 0.57
N ASP A 133 2.84 34.51 0.89
CA ASP A 133 2.36 34.91 2.21
C ASP A 133 3.36 35.18 3.33
N THR A 134 3.87 36.41 3.36
CA THR A 134 3.80 37.23 4.60
C THR A 134 3.76 38.71 4.22
N THR A 135 2.65 39.17 3.65
CA THR A 135 2.29 40.60 3.68
C THR A 135 1.00 40.75 4.48
N GLU A 136 1.02 40.33 5.75
CA GLU A 136 -0.04 40.69 6.71
C GLU A 136 0.49 40.98 8.12
N SER A 137 1.78 41.29 8.28
CA SER A 137 2.31 41.76 9.58
C SER A 137 3.36 42.84 9.41
N ALA A 138 2.96 43.95 8.78
CA ALA A 138 3.74 45.20 8.79
C ALA A 138 2.85 46.46 8.79
N ARG A 139 1.57 46.35 9.19
CA ARG A 139 0.66 47.50 9.34
C ARG A 139 0.12 47.68 10.77
N SER A 140 0.90 47.28 11.76
CA SER A 140 0.78 47.84 13.11
C SER A 140 2.19 48.15 13.59
N LYS A 141 2.41 49.34 14.15
CA LYS A 141 3.69 49.93 14.60
C LYS A 141 4.50 50.77 13.60
N THR A 142 3.87 51.76 12.96
CA THR A 142 4.49 53.10 12.82
C THR A 142 3.41 54.16 12.62
N GLN A 143 2.67 54.48 13.68
CA GLN A 143 1.98 55.77 13.83
C GLN A 143 1.76 56.03 15.31
N LYS A 144 2.86 56.32 15.98
CA LYS A 144 2.90 57.11 17.21
C LYS A 144 4.33 57.63 17.34
N ASP A 145 4.44 58.90 17.69
CA ASP A 145 5.67 59.64 17.99
C ASP A 145 6.28 60.33 16.75
N ASP A 146 5.67 61.45 16.36
CA ASP A 146 6.27 62.80 16.28
C ASP A 146 5.33 63.78 15.52
#